data_AF-A0A1R0H6G5-F1
#
_entry.id   AF-A0A1R0H6G5-F1
#
_cell.length_a   1.000
_cell.length_b   1.000
_cell.length_c   1.000
_cell.angle_alpha   90.00
_cell.angle_beta   90.00
_cell.angle_gamma   90.00
#
_symmetry.space_group_name_H-M   'P 1'
#
loop_
_entity.id
_entity.type
_entity.pdbx_description
1 polymer ?
#
loop_
_entity_poly.entity_id
_entity_poly.type
_entity_poly.pdbx_seq_one_letter_code
_entity_poly.pdbx_strand_id
1 'polypeptide(L)'
;MSNKSSTVKVYVYDLSGGLANQFSKAFLGSQIDGIWHTSVVVYGKEYYFGTGISISKPGFSQHGQPMEIIDMGTTDIPEDDFNELLDELMIHWT
;
A
#
# COMPACT_ATOMS: atom_id res chain seq x y z
N MET A 1 31.41 -6.10 0.22
CA MET A 1 30.36 -5.11 0.52
C MET A 1 29.07 -5.91 0.60
N SER A 2 28.40 -5.95 1.76
CA SER A 2 27.15 -6.73 1.89
C SER A 2 26.06 -5.96 1.14
N ASN A 3 25.49 -6.53 0.08
CA ASN A 3 24.23 -6.01 -0.46
C ASN A 3 23.21 -6.03 0.67
N LYS A 4 22.73 -4.85 1.05
CA LYS A 4 21.74 -4.71 2.12
C LYS A 4 20.37 -4.84 1.48
N SER A 5 19.90 -6.08 1.36
CA SER A 5 18.56 -6.37 0.86
C SER A 5 17.50 -5.80 1.83
N SER A 6 16.46 -5.19 1.29
CA SER A 6 15.38 -4.56 2.06
C SER A 6 14.09 -5.34 1.91
N THR A 7 13.43 -5.67 3.02
CA THR A 7 12.13 -6.37 2.99
C THR A 7 11.06 -5.49 2.37
N VAL A 8 10.27 -6.07 1.47
CA VAL A 8 9.12 -5.44 0.82
C VAL A 8 7.84 -6.10 1.35
N LYS A 9 6.88 -5.29 1.77
CA LYS A 9 5.57 -5.76 2.21
C LYS A 9 4.47 -5.02 1.46
N VAL A 10 3.31 -5.66 1.33
CA VAL A 10 2.07 -5.01 0.91
C VAL A 10 1.13 -4.96 2.09
N TYR A 11 0.66 -3.76 2.42
CA TYR A 11 -0.37 -3.55 3.42
C TYR A 11 -1.72 -3.49 2.72
N VAL A 12 -2.67 -4.28 3.17
CA VAL A 12 -4.01 -4.39 2.61
C VAL A 12 -5.02 -3.82 3.60
N TYR A 13 -5.91 -2.97 3.11
CA TYR A 13 -6.93 -2.29 3.88
C TYR A 13 -8.31 -2.56 3.26
N ASP A 14 -9.31 -2.75 4.11
CA ASP A 14 -10.71 -2.64 3.71
C ASP A 14 -11.23 -1.26 4.11
N LEU A 15 -11.40 -0.38 3.12
CA LEU A 15 -11.90 0.98 3.31
C LEU A 15 -13.34 1.01 3.84
N SER A 16 -14.08 -0.09 3.71
CA SER A 16 -15.44 -0.19 4.25
C SER A 16 -15.48 -0.59 5.72
N GLY A 17 -14.35 -1.02 6.30
CA GLY A 17 -14.31 -1.51 7.69
C GLY A 17 -15.21 -2.73 7.95
N GLY A 18 -15.38 -3.61 6.95
CA GLY A 18 -16.22 -4.80 7.00
C GLY A 18 -17.67 -4.59 6.54
N LEU A 19 -18.09 -3.33 6.29
CA LEU A 19 -19.45 -3.03 5.85
C LEU A 19 -19.74 -3.57 4.44
N ALA A 20 -18.75 -3.58 3.55
CA ALA A 20 -18.93 -4.15 2.22
C ALA A 20 -19.26 -5.64 2.30
N ASN A 21 -18.54 -6.41 3.11
CA ASN A 21 -18.84 -7.82 3.32
C ASN A 21 -20.26 -8.03 3.88
N GLN A 22 -20.67 -7.22 4.85
CA GLN A 22 -21.98 -7.37 5.50
C GLN A 22 -23.16 -6.98 4.61
N PHE A 23 -23.02 -5.93 3.79
CA PHE A 23 -24.18 -5.30 3.14
C PHE A 23 -24.14 -5.29 1.61
N SER A 24 -23.04 -5.70 0.97
CA SER A 24 -22.89 -5.65 -0.49
C SER A 24 -24.02 -6.33 -1.24
N LYS A 25 -24.42 -7.53 -0.82
CA LYS A 25 -25.51 -8.27 -1.48
C LYS A 25 -26.84 -7.51 -1.46
N ALA A 26 -27.12 -6.75 -0.40
CA ALA A 26 -28.35 -5.98 -0.27
C ALA A 26 -28.33 -4.69 -1.11
N PHE A 27 -27.19 -3.99 -1.18
CA PHE A 27 -27.08 -2.71 -1.90
C PHE A 27 -26.70 -2.87 -3.38
N LEU A 28 -25.85 -3.84 -3.71
CA LEU A 28 -25.27 -4.04 -5.03
C LEU A 28 -25.87 -5.26 -5.76
N GLY A 29 -26.70 -6.07 -5.08
CA GLY A 29 -27.21 -7.34 -5.60
C GLY A 29 -26.16 -8.44 -5.76
N SER A 30 -24.91 -8.17 -5.36
CA SER A 30 -23.76 -9.07 -5.49
C SER A 30 -22.90 -9.01 -4.24
N GLN A 31 -22.28 -10.13 -3.89
CA GLN A 31 -21.40 -10.23 -2.73
C GLN A 31 -19.99 -9.74 -3.09
N ILE A 32 -19.46 -8.83 -2.28
CA ILE A 32 -18.04 -8.45 -2.28
C ILE A 32 -17.51 -8.49 -0.86
N ASP A 33 -16.24 -8.87 -0.70
CA ASP A 33 -15.64 -9.11 0.62
C ASP A 33 -15.03 -7.85 1.27
N GLY A 34 -14.84 -6.78 0.50
CA GLY A 34 -14.20 -5.56 0.97
C GLY A 34 -14.07 -4.50 -0.12
N ILE A 35 -13.76 -3.27 0.27
CA ILE A 35 -13.31 -2.21 -0.62
C ILE A 35 -11.81 -2.08 -0.42
N TRP A 36 -11.05 -2.74 -1.29
CA TRP A 36 -9.62 -2.90 -1.09
C TRP A 36 -8.83 -1.64 -1.42
N HIS A 37 -7.95 -1.25 -0.52
CA HIS A 37 -6.86 -0.33 -0.76
C HIS A 37 -5.54 -1.00 -0.36
N THR A 38 -4.47 -0.69 -1.08
CA THR A 38 -3.16 -1.31 -0.83
C THR A 38 -2.06 -0.28 -0.83
N SER A 39 -1.04 -0.50 0.01
CA SER A 39 0.19 0.29 0.02
C SER A 39 1.42 -0.62 0.02
N VAL A 40 2.52 -0.11 -0.54
CA VAL A 40 3.82 -0.79 -0.54
C VAL A 40 4.62 -0.27 0.65
N VAL A 41 5.17 -1.17 1.46
CA VAL A 41 6.02 -0.84 2.60
C VAL A 41 7.43 -1.36 2.34
N VAL A 42 8.38 -0.45 2.23
CA VAL A 42 9.80 -0.73 2.00
C VAL A 42 10.64 0.40 2.59
N TYR A 43 11.90 0.12 2.96
CA TYR A 43 12.81 1.10 3.59
C TYR A 43 12.22 1.78 4.85
N GLY A 44 11.29 1.10 5.54
CA GLY A 44 10.61 1.65 6.72
C GLY A 44 9.57 2.73 6.43
N LYS A 45 9.20 2.92 5.16
CA LYS A 45 8.20 3.89 4.69
C LYS A 45 7.05 3.16 4.01
N GLU A 46 5.88 3.77 4.04
CA GLU A 46 4.68 3.31 3.34
C GLU A 46 4.39 4.24 2.17
N TYR A 47 4.17 3.65 1.00
CA TYR A 47 3.94 4.34 -0.26
C TYR A 47 2.59 3.88 -0.83
N TYR A 48 1.72 4.82 -1.18
CA TYR A 48 0.41 4.53 -1.75
C TYR A 48 0.00 5.59 -2.76
N PHE A 49 -0.96 5.21 -3.62
CA PHE A 49 -1.49 6.09 -4.65
C PHE A 49 -2.93 6.49 -4.31
N GLY A 50 -3.19 7.80 -4.35
CA GLY A 50 -4.51 8.41 -4.18
C GLY A 50 -4.74 9.47 -5.25
N THR A 51 -4.66 10.75 -4.88
CA THR A 51 -4.64 11.90 -5.81
C THR A 51 -3.22 12.20 -6.30
N GLY A 52 -2.39 11.17 -6.43
CA GLY A 52 -0.94 11.25 -6.51
C GLY A 52 -0.27 10.27 -5.55
N ILE A 53 1.06 10.16 -5.65
CA ILE A 53 1.84 9.29 -4.77
C ILE A 53 2.02 9.99 -3.43
N SER A 54 1.74 9.26 -2.35
CA SER A 54 1.89 9.75 -0.98
C SER A 54 2.80 8.83 -0.18
N ILE A 55 3.52 9.42 0.79
CA ILE A 55 4.45 8.71 1.66
C ILE A 55 4.02 8.92 3.11
N SER A 56 3.94 7.84 3.88
CA SER A 56 3.62 7.88 5.30
C SER A 56 4.48 6.91 6.10
N LYS A 57 4.32 6.93 7.43
CA LYS A 57 4.85 5.86 8.28
C LYS A 57 3.92 4.64 8.18
N PRO A 58 4.45 3.40 8.13
CA PRO A 58 3.65 2.19 8.04
C PRO A 58 2.54 2.11 9.10
N GLY A 59 1.29 2.04 8.65
CA GLY A 59 0.09 1.96 9.52
C GLY A 59 -0.35 3.29 10.14
N PHE A 60 0.22 4.42 9.68
CA PHE A 60 -0.18 5.77 10.08
C PHE A 60 -0.77 6.58 8.91
N SER A 61 -1.06 5.94 7.77
CA SER A 61 -1.84 6.56 6.71
C SER A 61 -3.28 6.83 7.17
N GLN A 62 -4.02 7.65 6.40
CA GLN A 62 -5.44 7.92 6.64
C GLN A 62 -6.32 6.66 6.63
N HIS A 63 -5.78 5.54 6.12
CA HIS A 63 -6.46 4.24 6.03
C HIS A 63 -6.37 3.44 7.34
N GLY A 64 -5.62 3.91 8.33
CA GLY A 64 -5.53 3.28 9.65
C GLY A 64 -4.59 2.08 9.69
N GLN A 65 -4.98 1.04 10.43
CA GLN A 65 -4.20 -0.20 10.51
C GLN A 65 -4.56 -1.15 9.36
N PRO A 66 -3.57 -1.81 8.74
CA PRO A 66 -3.85 -2.79 7.70
C PRO A 66 -4.61 -3.98 8.28
N MET A 67 -5.54 -4.51 7.50
CA MET A 67 -6.24 -5.75 7.79
C MET A 67 -5.33 -6.97 7.57
N GLU A 68 -4.48 -6.88 6.55
CA GLU A 68 -3.53 -7.93 6.20
C GLU A 68 -2.19 -7.31 5.79
N ILE A 69 -1.10 -7.98 6.16
CA ILE A 69 0.26 -7.61 5.76
C ILE A 69 0.83 -8.80 5.00
N ILE A 70 1.04 -8.62 3.69
CA ILE A 70 1.58 -9.64 2.79
C ILE A 70 3.09 -9.41 2.66
N ASP A 71 3.89 -10.45 2.93
CA ASP A 71 5.32 -10.44 2.67
C ASP A 71 5.57 -10.67 1.18
N MET A 72 6.23 -9.72 0.52
CA MET A 72 6.55 -9.78 -0.91
C MET A 72 8.00 -10.20 -1.18
N GLY A 73 8.77 -10.50 -0.13
CA GLY A 73 10.19 -10.85 -0.20
C GLY A 73 11.11 -9.64 0.01
N THR A 74 12.20 -9.59 -0.75
CA THR A 74 13.24 -8.57 -0.59
C THR A 74 13.61 -7.93 -1.92
N THR A 75 14.08 -6.68 -1.85
CA THR A 75 14.67 -5.95 -2.97
C THR A 75 16.11 -5.60 -2.68
N ASP A 76 16.97 -5.70 -3.70
CA ASP A 76 18.36 -5.25 -3.65
C ASP A 76 18.53 -3.82 -4.20
N ILE A 77 17.43 -3.19 -4.62
CA ILE A 77 17.44 -1.79 -5.07
C ILE A 77 17.79 -0.91 -3.85
N PRO A 78 18.81 -0.03 -3.95
CA PRO A 78 19.08 0.98 -2.94
C PRO A 78 17.91 1.96 -2.76
N GLU A 79 17.74 2.49 -1.55
CA GLU A 79 16.68 3.47 -1.28
C GLU A 79 16.81 4.72 -2.16
N ASP A 80 18.03 5.16 -2.46
CA ASP A 80 18.29 6.34 -3.29
C ASP A 80 17.81 6.13 -4.74
N ASP A 81 18.17 4.99 -5.36
CA ASP A 81 17.71 4.62 -6.71
C ASP A 81 16.18 4.47 -6.77
N PHE A 82 15.58 3.94 -5.71
CA PHE A 82 14.12 3.86 -5.60
C PHE A 82 13.47 5.25 -5.51
N ASN A 83 14.07 6.18 -4.75
CA ASN A 83 13.56 7.54 -4.64
C ASN A 83 13.65 8.30 -5.97
N GLU A 84 14.71 8.09 -6.76
CA GLU A 84 14.82 8.66 -8.11
C GLU A 84 13.67 8.20 -9.02
N LEU A 85 13.39 6.89 -9.04
CA LEU A 85 12.23 6.34 -9.74
C LEU A 85 10.91 6.94 -9.21
N LEU A 86 10.79 7.10 -7.89
CA LEU A 86 9.59 7.66 -7.26
C LEU A 86 9.36 9.11 -7.68
N ASP A 87 10.41 9.92 -7.73
CA ASP A 87 10.36 11.32 -8.15
C ASP A 87 9.93 11.44 -9.61
N GLU A 88 10.46 10.59 -10.50
CA GLU A 88 10.01 10.52 -11.90
C GLU A 88 8.52 10.17 -12.02
N LEU A 89 8.05 9.18 -11.25
CA LEU A 89 6.66 8.78 -11.22
C LEU A 89 5.76 9.89 -10.65
N MET A 90 6.20 10.59 -9.62
CA MET A 90 5.45 11.70 -9.02
C MET A 90 5.21 12.83 -10.02
N ILE A 91 6.19 13.15 -10.88
CA ILE A 91 6.02 14.17 -11.93
C ILE A 91 4.96 13.75 -12.95
N HIS A 92 4.88 12.47 -13.27
CA HIS A 92 3.94 11.97 -14.27
C HIS A 92 2.49 11.88 -13.75
N TRP A 93 2.30 11.65 -12.46
CA TRP A 93 1.00 11.33 -11.86
C TRP A 93 0.52 12.36 -10.81
N THR A 94 0.72 13.66 -11.09
CA THR A 94 0.10 14.80 -10.36
C THR A 94 -1.28 15.18 -10.84
#